data_AF-A0A4R5CN07-F1
#
_entry.id   AF-A0A4R5CN07-F1
#
_cell.length_a   1.000
_cell.length_b   1.000
_cell.length_c   1.000
_cell.angle_alpha   90.00
_cell.angle_beta   90.00
_cell.angle_gamma   90.00
#
_symmetry.space_group_name_H-M   'P 1'
#
loop_
_entity.id
_entity.type
_entity.pdbx_description
1 polymer ?
#
loop_
_entity_poly.entity_id
_entity_poly.type
_entity_poly.pdbx_seq_one_letter_code
_entity_poly.pdbx_strand_id
1 'polypeptide(L)'
;MTPAQLPLVEPLSAADDLADAARLYREVFGYQDPAHSANPRLLASLVANGGSVVGARGPDGALVAFAYGFVGVDGGEVYHYSQAAVVDARYQGIGLGRALKRGQRAVALAGGQTRMRWSYDPAVVRNAHFNLDVLGAVGRWFRPDFFGPGTDRVIVDWDLDDERRAREAPAPAVLPPDLPDPAGWLRPRHSGLDAWLPLPLAAGSDADGGRRAELGRAIAELIGSGHVATSCVRLSESTAAYRFMRVRP
;
A
#
# COMPACT_ATOMS: atom_id res chain seq x y z
N MET A 1 7.64 24.55 -19.56
CA MET A 1 7.03 24.41 -18.22
C MET A 1 8.08 23.81 -17.31
N THR A 2 8.52 24.56 -16.29
CA THR A 2 9.36 24.03 -15.21
C THR A 2 8.62 22.86 -14.56
N PRO A 3 9.26 21.71 -14.25
CA PRO A 3 8.59 20.65 -13.51
C PRO A 3 8.05 21.25 -12.22
N ALA A 4 6.75 21.11 -11.95
CA ALA A 4 6.20 21.52 -10.66
C ALA A 4 6.98 20.76 -9.59
N GLN A 5 7.74 21.49 -8.77
CA GLN A 5 8.56 20.91 -7.73
C GLN A 5 7.61 20.24 -6.73
N LEU A 6 7.78 18.94 -6.51
CA LEU A 6 6.98 18.20 -5.55
C LEU A 6 7.09 18.86 -4.17
N PRO A 7 5.97 19.03 -3.44
CA PRO A 7 6.03 19.47 -2.06
C PRO A 7 7.03 18.66 -1.24
N LEU A 8 7.83 19.34 -0.44
CA LEU A 8 8.78 18.70 0.47
C LEU A 8 7.99 17.93 1.54
N VAL A 9 8.43 16.70 1.82
CA VAL A 9 7.90 15.90 2.92
C VAL A 9 8.81 16.07 4.13
N GLU A 10 8.22 16.42 5.26
CA GLU A 10 8.92 16.66 6.53
C GLU A 10 8.25 15.91 7.69
N PRO A 11 8.99 15.58 8.77
CA PRO A 11 8.39 15.11 10.01
C PRO A 11 7.46 16.16 10.61
N LEU A 12 6.32 15.72 11.14
CA LEU A 12 5.35 16.55 11.84
C LEU A 12 5.36 16.19 13.32
N SER A 13 5.50 17.19 14.18
CA SER A 13 5.52 16.98 15.63
C SER A 13 4.86 18.10 16.44
N ALA A 14 4.62 19.28 15.85
CA ALA A 14 3.95 20.35 16.55
C ALA A 14 2.45 20.02 16.72
N ALA A 15 1.84 20.48 17.81
CA ALA A 15 0.44 20.20 18.10
C ALA A 15 -0.50 20.61 16.96
N ASP A 16 -0.24 21.76 16.33
CA ASP A 16 -1.02 22.27 15.20
C ASP A 16 -0.87 21.39 13.95
N ASP A 17 0.34 20.89 13.66
CA ASP A 17 0.56 19.95 12.54
C ASP A 17 -0.27 18.67 12.71
N LEU A 18 -0.31 18.15 13.94
CA LEU A 18 -1.01 16.91 14.27
C LEU A 18 -2.54 17.11 14.28
N ALA A 19 -3.00 18.30 14.66
CA ALA A 19 -4.40 18.69 14.51
C ALA A 19 -4.80 18.82 13.03
N ASP A 20 -3.94 19.41 12.20
CA ASP A 20 -4.14 19.48 10.75
C ASP A 20 -4.17 18.09 10.10
N ALA A 21 -3.28 17.19 10.51
CA ALA A 21 -3.26 15.80 10.06
C ALA A 21 -4.57 15.07 10.40
N ALA A 22 -5.05 15.22 11.63
CA ALA A 22 -6.34 14.66 12.07
C ALA A 22 -7.53 15.18 11.26
N ARG A 23 -7.54 16.50 10.97
CA ARG A 23 -8.55 17.13 10.12
C ARG A 23 -8.51 16.57 8.70
N LEU A 24 -7.33 16.57 8.07
CA LEU A 24 -7.14 16.07 6.71
C LEU A 24 -7.51 14.58 6.59
N TYR A 25 -7.20 13.76 7.59
CA TYR A 25 -7.63 12.35 7.66
C TYR A 25 -9.14 12.23 7.51
N ARG A 26 -9.88 12.98 8.33
CA ARG A 26 -11.34 12.96 8.36
C ARG A 26 -11.92 13.41 7.02
N GLU A 27 -11.40 14.49 6.46
CA GLU A 27 -11.83 15.05 5.17
C GLU A 27 -11.65 14.05 4.02
N VAL A 28 -10.46 13.44 3.91
CA VAL A 28 -10.15 12.50 2.82
C VAL A 28 -10.95 11.19 2.93
N PHE A 29 -11.17 10.68 4.14
CA PHE A 29 -12.00 9.49 4.36
C PHE A 29 -13.50 9.79 4.42
N GLY A 30 -13.91 11.06 4.33
CA GLY A 30 -15.30 11.48 4.30
C GLY A 30 -16.05 11.26 5.62
N TYR A 31 -15.35 11.05 6.73
CA TYR A 31 -15.98 10.86 8.04
C TYR A 31 -16.59 12.19 8.52
N GLN A 32 -17.86 12.18 8.89
CA GLN A 32 -18.53 13.39 9.41
C GLN A 32 -18.36 13.51 10.93
N ASP A 33 -18.34 12.37 11.63
CA ASP A 33 -18.14 12.33 13.08
C ASP A 33 -16.64 12.55 13.43
N PRO A 34 -16.31 13.57 14.23
CA PRO A 34 -14.96 13.78 14.75
C PRO A 34 -14.36 12.57 15.49
N ALA A 35 -15.19 11.69 16.06
CA ALA A 35 -14.74 10.48 16.76
C ALA A 35 -14.03 9.47 15.83
N HIS A 36 -14.22 9.57 14.50
CA HIS A 36 -13.54 8.73 13.52
C HIS A 36 -12.24 9.37 12.96
N SER A 37 -11.81 10.51 13.51
CA SER A 37 -10.55 11.16 13.14
C SER A 37 -9.35 10.48 13.80
N ALA A 38 -8.17 10.60 13.18
CA ALA A 38 -6.93 10.24 13.85
C ALA A 38 -6.74 11.13 15.09
N ASN A 39 -6.49 10.54 16.26
CA ASN A 39 -6.34 11.30 17.50
C ASN A 39 -4.99 12.05 17.53
N PRO A 40 -4.94 13.40 17.59
CA PRO A 40 -3.68 14.15 17.61
C PRO A 40 -2.76 13.78 18.77
N ARG A 41 -3.31 13.44 19.94
CA ARG A 41 -2.52 13.00 21.11
C ARG A 41 -1.89 11.64 20.86
N LEU A 42 -2.60 10.73 20.18
CA LEU A 42 -2.02 9.46 19.77
C LEU A 42 -0.89 9.71 18.77
N LEU A 43 -1.10 10.55 17.76
CA LEU A 43 -0.07 10.89 16.79
C LEU A 43 1.20 11.45 17.46
N ALA A 44 1.05 12.36 18.43
CA ALA A 44 2.17 12.88 19.22
C ALA A 44 2.91 11.76 19.98
N SER A 45 2.16 10.88 20.64
CA SER A 45 2.74 9.72 21.33
C SER A 45 3.46 8.78 20.39
N LEU A 46 2.97 8.56 19.17
CA LEU A 46 3.65 7.73 18.18
C LEU A 46 5.02 8.34 17.81
N VAL A 47 5.07 9.63 17.50
CA VAL A 47 6.34 10.34 17.18
C VAL A 47 7.33 10.21 18.32
N ALA A 48 6.88 10.36 19.57
CA ALA A 48 7.74 10.26 20.75
C ALA A 48 8.26 8.84 21.03
N ASN A 49 7.67 7.81 20.42
CA ASN A 49 7.96 6.40 20.70
C ASN A 49 8.42 5.63 19.44
N GLY A 50 9.18 6.29 18.57
CA GLY A 50 9.79 5.66 17.38
C GLY A 50 8.84 5.44 16.20
N GLY A 51 7.60 5.91 16.32
CA GLY A 51 6.66 6.02 15.22
C GLY A 51 6.96 7.22 14.31
N SER A 52 6.12 7.40 13.31
CA SER A 52 6.27 8.47 12.32
C SER A 52 4.96 9.22 12.16
N VAL A 53 5.07 10.53 12.00
CA VAL A 53 4.08 11.37 11.32
C VAL A 53 4.88 12.24 10.37
N VAL A 54 4.62 12.14 9.08
CA VAL A 54 5.29 12.93 8.04
C VAL A 54 4.25 13.57 7.15
N GLY A 55 4.51 14.75 6.64
CA GLY A 55 3.54 15.48 5.83
C GLY A 55 4.15 16.42 4.84
N ALA A 56 3.30 16.92 3.93
CA ALA A 56 3.65 17.87 2.91
C ALA A 56 2.61 18.98 2.83
N ARG A 57 3.09 20.21 2.62
CA ARG A 57 2.26 21.41 2.55
C ARG A 57 2.08 21.88 1.10
N GLY A 58 0.89 22.39 0.78
CA GLY A 58 0.58 23.01 -0.49
C GLY A 58 1.21 24.42 -0.62
N PRO A 59 1.06 25.08 -1.78
CA PRO A 59 1.58 26.43 -2.01
C PRO A 59 1.01 27.49 -1.06
N ASP A 60 -0.17 27.25 -0.50
CA ASP A 60 -0.85 28.09 0.49
C ASP A 60 -0.44 27.79 1.94
N GLY A 61 0.49 26.85 2.15
CA GLY A 61 0.95 26.40 3.46
C GLY A 61 0.04 25.38 4.14
N ALA A 62 -1.11 25.04 3.56
CA ALA A 62 -2.02 24.05 4.13
C ALA A 62 -1.40 22.64 4.05
N LEU A 63 -1.64 21.79 5.05
CA LEU A 63 -1.27 20.38 4.98
C LEU A 63 -2.16 19.68 3.94
N VAL A 64 -1.54 19.13 2.89
CA VAL A 64 -2.25 18.50 1.76
C VAL A 64 -2.03 17.00 1.67
N ALA A 65 -1.03 16.49 2.38
CA ALA A 65 -0.75 15.08 2.48
C ALA A 65 -0.04 14.76 3.79
N PHE A 66 -0.34 13.61 4.39
CA PHE A 66 0.41 13.10 5.53
C PHE A 66 0.34 11.58 5.62
N ALA A 67 1.30 10.98 6.30
CA ALA A 67 1.28 9.57 6.65
C ALA A 67 1.71 9.40 8.10
N TYR A 68 1.19 8.36 8.75
CA TYR A 68 1.62 8.01 10.09
C TYR A 68 1.81 6.50 10.27
N GLY A 69 2.64 6.14 11.23
CA GLY A 69 2.99 4.76 11.53
C GLY A 69 3.64 4.63 12.89
N PHE A 70 3.89 3.39 13.29
CA PHE A 70 4.37 3.04 14.62
C PHE A 70 5.31 1.85 14.57
N VAL A 71 6.10 1.63 15.63
CA VAL A 71 6.96 0.46 15.74
C VAL A 71 6.09 -0.77 16.00
N GLY A 72 6.23 -1.78 15.16
CA GLY A 72 5.63 -3.10 15.32
C GLY A 72 6.68 -4.15 15.68
N VAL A 73 6.25 -5.19 16.39
CA VAL A 73 7.07 -6.36 16.70
C VAL A 73 6.26 -7.62 16.38
N ASP A 74 6.84 -8.54 15.62
CA ASP A 74 6.23 -9.82 15.29
C ASP A 74 7.33 -10.87 15.08
N GLY A 75 7.20 -12.05 15.69
CA GLY A 75 8.20 -13.12 15.56
C GLY A 75 9.62 -12.74 16.00
N GLY A 76 9.80 -11.73 16.86
CA GLY A 76 11.10 -11.20 17.27
C GLY A 76 11.70 -10.16 16.30
N GLU A 77 11.05 -9.89 15.17
CA GLU A 77 11.45 -8.86 14.22
C GLU A 77 10.80 -7.52 14.58
N VAL A 78 11.62 -6.46 14.62
CA VAL A 78 11.16 -5.08 14.79
C VAL A 78 11.03 -4.42 13.43
N TYR A 79 9.89 -3.80 13.15
CA TYR A 79 9.60 -3.15 11.87
C TYR A 79 8.77 -1.87 12.07
N HIS A 80 8.74 -1.01 11.06
CA HIS A 80 7.83 0.12 11.03
C HIS A 80 6.48 -0.30 10.43
N TYR A 81 5.36 -0.11 11.13
CA TYR A 81 4.03 -0.30 10.55
C TYR A 81 3.45 1.04 10.09
N SER A 82 3.27 1.22 8.78
CA SER A 82 2.60 2.40 8.23
C SER A 82 1.09 2.23 8.26
N GLN A 83 0.42 2.88 9.20
CA GLN A 83 -1.04 2.75 9.40
C GLN A 83 -1.85 3.41 8.28
N ALA A 84 -1.50 4.65 7.90
CA ALA A 84 -2.23 5.38 6.87
C ALA A 84 -1.33 6.33 6.09
N ALA A 85 -1.68 6.55 4.83
CA ALA A 85 -1.16 7.62 3.99
C ALA A 85 -2.34 8.32 3.32
N VAL A 86 -2.42 9.62 3.53
CA VAL A 86 -3.57 10.47 3.20
C VAL A 86 -3.07 11.56 2.25
N VAL A 87 -3.76 11.72 1.12
CA VAL A 87 -3.45 12.73 0.11
C VAL A 87 -4.76 13.37 -0.34
N ASP A 88 -4.85 14.69 -0.18
CA ASP A 88 -5.96 15.49 -0.70
C ASP A 88 -6.18 15.20 -2.18
N ALA A 89 -7.44 15.04 -2.59
CA ALA A 89 -7.83 14.67 -3.95
C ALA A 89 -7.22 15.58 -5.03
N ARG A 90 -7.06 16.88 -4.74
CA ARG A 90 -6.48 17.87 -5.64
C ARG A 90 -4.98 17.68 -5.89
N TYR A 91 -4.31 16.94 -4.99
CA TYR A 91 -2.88 16.67 -5.02
C TYR A 91 -2.54 15.19 -5.26
N GLN A 92 -3.51 14.38 -5.70
CA GLN A 92 -3.27 13.00 -6.11
C GLN A 92 -2.58 12.94 -7.49
N GLY A 93 -1.92 11.83 -7.80
CA GLY A 93 -1.30 11.59 -9.11
C GLY A 93 0.04 12.30 -9.37
N ILE A 94 0.45 13.25 -8.52
CA ILE A 94 1.72 13.98 -8.69
C ILE A 94 2.92 13.31 -7.97
N GLY A 95 2.70 12.23 -7.23
CA GLY A 95 3.77 11.46 -6.57
C GLY A 95 3.90 11.67 -5.05
N LEU A 96 2.98 12.38 -4.40
CA LEU A 96 3.00 12.60 -2.94
C LEU A 96 2.96 11.32 -2.12
N GLY A 97 2.19 10.30 -2.54
CA GLY A 97 2.16 9.02 -1.84
C GLY A 97 3.54 8.35 -1.75
N ARG A 98 4.33 8.42 -2.83
CA ARG A 98 5.71 7.92 -2.86
C ARG A 98 6.63 8.78 -1.98
N ALA A 99 6.45 10.10 -2.00
CA ALA A 99 7.21 11.01 -1.15
C ALA A 99 6.96 10.75 0.35
N LEU A 100 5.69 10.57 0.74
CA LEU A 100 5.31 10.24 2.12
C LEU A 100 5.96 8.94 2.59
N LYS A 101 5.90 7.87 1.78
CA LYS A 101 6.52 6.58 2.11
C LYS A 101 8.03 6.69 2.29
N ARG A 102 8.70 7.50 1.48
CA ARG A 102 10.13 7.80 1.66
C ARG A 102 10.41 8.60 2.93
N GLY A 103 9.53 9.54 3.29
CA GLY A 103 9.60 10.24 4.57
C GLY A 103 9.50 9.28 5.76
N GLN A 104 8.53 8.37 5.74
CA GLN A 104 8.41 7.33 6.77
C GLN A 104 9.64 6.41 6.79
N ARG A 105 10.20 6.05 5.63
CA ARG A 105 11.43 5.26 5.54
C ARG A 105 12.59 5.95 6.23
N ALA A 106 12.77 7.26 6.03
CA ALA A 106 13.82 8.03 6.69
C ALA A 106 13.69 8.00 8.22
N VAL A 107 12.46 8.15 8.74
CA VAL A 107 12.19 8.05 10.19
C VAL A 107 12.46 6.63 10.71
N ALA A 108 11.98 5.61 10.01
CA ALA A 108 12.16 4.20 10.39
C ALA A 108 13.65 3.83 10.47
N LEU A 109 14.42 4.15 9.43
CA LEU A 109 15.86 3.87 9.38
C LEU A 109 16.64 4.62 10.47
N ALA A 110 16.29 5.88 10.74
CA ALA A 110 16.89 6.64 11.84
C ALA A 110 16.61 5.99 13.22
N GLY A 111 15.47 5.30 13.35
CA GLY A 111 15.10 4.51 14.53
C GLY A 111 15.60 3.06 14.51
N GLY A 112 16.49 2.69 13.59
CA GLY A 112 17.07 1.33 13.49
C GLY A 112 16.16 0.27 12.88
N GLN A 113 15.01 0.64 12.33
CA GLN A 113 14.08 -0.28 11.67
C GLN A 113 14.47 -0.43 10.19
N THR A 114 14.71 -1.67 9.74
CA THR A 114 15.14 -1.98 8.36
C THR A 114 14.00 -2.50 7.48
N ARG A 115 12.80 -2.63 8.04
CA ARG A 115 11.60 -3.15 7.37
C ARG A 115 10.42 -2.22 7.64
N MET A 116 9.53 -2.10 6.65
CA MET A 116 8.24 -1.43 6.83
C MET A 116 7.09 -2.27 6.29
N ARG A 117 6.03 -2.43 7.09
CA ARG A 117 4.83 -3.19 6.73
C ARG A 117 3.61 -2.29 6.68
N TRP A 118 2.66 -2.61 5.81
CA TRP A 118 1.32 -2.01 5.81
C TRP A 118 0.35 -2.87 5.01
N SER A 119 -0.94 -2.63 5.19
CA SER A 119 -2.01 -3.31 4.47
C SER A 119 -2.48 -2.50 3.26
N TYR A 120 -2.99 -3.19 2.23
CA TYR A 120 -3.78 -2.57 1.16
C TYR A 120 -4.91 -3.49 0.70
N ASP A 121 -5.93 -2.90 0.08
CA ASP A 121 -7.06 -3.63 -0.51
C ASP A 121 -6.65 -4.31 -1.82
N PRO A 122 -6.66 -5.65 -1.90
CA PRO A 122 -6.20 -6.37 -3.08
C PRO A 122 -7.08 -6.18 -4.32
N ALA A 123 -8.34 -5.76 -4.15
CA ALA A 123 -9.24 -5.48 -5.27
C ALA A 123 -8.95 -4.12 -5.93
N VAL A 124 -8.19 -3.24 -5.25
CA VAL A 124 -7.85 -1.91 -5.78
C VAL A 124 -6.53 -1.99 -6.54
N VAL A 125 -6.60 -2.30 -7.84
CA VAL A 125 -5.43 -2.51 -8.72
C VAL A 125 -4.41 -1.37 -8.65
N ARG A 126 -4.87 -0.11 -8.61
CA ARG A 126 -3.95 1.05 -8.49
C ARG A 126 -3.12 1.01 -7.21
N ASN A 127 -3.68 0.51 -6.10
CA ASN A 127 -2.96 0.37 -4.84
C ASN A 127 -1.99 -0.80 -4.92
N ALA A 128 -2.40 -1.91 -5.54
CA ALA A 128 -1.52 -3.04 -5.79
C ALA A 128 -0.29 -2.64 -6.61
N HIS A 129 -0.50 -1.96 -7.75
CA HIS A 129 0.58 -1.45 -8.59
C HIS A 129 1.49 -0.47 -7.85
N PHE A 130 0.91 0.46 -7.07
CA PHE A 130 1.69 1.39 -6.28
C PHE A 130 2.58 0.68 -5.25
N ASN A 131 2.04 -0.29 -4.52
CA ASN A 131 2.79 -0.98 -3.47
C ASN A 131 3.85 -1.93 -4.03
N LEU A 132 3.51 -2.68 -5.07
CA LEU A 132 4.36 -3.74 -5.61
C LEU A 132 5.36 -3.22 -6.64
N ASP A 133 4.90 -2.45 -7.63
CA ASP A 133 5.74 -2.03 -8.76
C ASP A 133 6.38 -0.65 -8.55
N VAL A 134 5.68 0.31 -7.91
CA VAL A 134 6.22 1.67 -7.71
C VAL A 134 7.12 1.75 -6.47
N LEU A 135 6.74 1.09 -5.37
CA LEU A 135 7.54 1.05 -4.14
C LEU A 135 8.46 -0.16 -4.07
N GLY A 136 8.15 -1.26 -4.76
CA GLY A 136 8.92 -2.50 -4.68
C GLY A 136 8.71 -3.29 -3.39
N ALA A 137 7.59 -3.07 -2.69
CA ALA A 137 7.25 -3.86 -1.51
C ALA A 137 6.74 -5.24 -1.93
N VAL A 138 6.90 -6.23 -1.06
CA VAL A 138 6.47 -7.62 -1.36
C VAL A 138 5.21 -7.94 -0.57
N GLY A 139 4.14 -8.35 -1.25
CA GLY A 139 2.90 -8.81 -0.61
C GLY A 139 3.08 -10.20 -0.02
N ARG A 140 3.34 -10.27 1.28
CA ARG A 140 3.74 -11.52 1.97
C ARG A 140 2.60 -12.24 2.66
N TRP A 141 1.63 -11.49 3.17
CA TRP A 141 0.58 -12.08 3.99
C TRP A 141 -0.79 -11.63 3.49
N PHE A 142 -1.76 -12.54 3.59
CA PHE A 142 -3.16 -12.24 3.38
C PHE A 142 -3.90 -12.26 4.72
N ARG A 143 -4.84 -11.33 4.90
CA ARG A 143 -5.73 -11.23 6.05
C ARG A 143 -7.15 -11.04 5.55
N PRO A 144 -8.00 -12.09 5.56
CA PRO A 144 -9.40 -11.92 5.25
C PRO A 144 -10.06 -11.04 6.32
N ASP A 145 -11.02 -10.22 5.92
CA ASP A 145 -11.87 -9.42 6.82
C ASP A 145 -11.08 -8.62 7.89
N PHE A 146 -9.90 -8.08 7.53
CA PHE A 146 -8.91 -7.59 8.50
C PHE A 146 -9.42 -6.48 9.43
N PHE A 147 -10.33 -5.64 8.93
CA PHE A 147 -11.00 -4.57 9.67
C PHE A 147 -12.52 -4.81 9.79
N GLY A 148 -12.97 -6.06 9.61
CA GLY A 148 -14.38 -6.44 9.56
C GLY A 148 -14.81 -7.03 8.20
N PRO A 149 -16.07 -7.45 8.06
CA PRO A 149 -16.55 -8.14 6.87
C PRO A 149 -16.29 -7.38 5.56
N GLY A 150 -15.76 -8.09 4.55
CA GLY A 150 -15.46 -7.56 3.24
C GLY A 150 -14.23 -6.65 3.20
N THR A 151 -13.37 -6.64 4.23
CA THR A 151 -12.20 -5.76 4.30
C THR A 151 -10.87 -6.49 4.13
N ASP A 152 -10.84 -7.51 3.27
CA ASP A 152 -9.63 -8.25 2.92
C ASP A 152 -8.42 -7.36 2.67
N ARG A 153 -7.26 -7.80 3.18
CA ARG A 153 -5.99 -7.10 3.04
C ARG A 153 -4.87 -8.03 2.62
N VAL A 154 -4.06 -7.53 1.70
CA VAL A 154 -2.68 -8.00 1.54
C VAL A 154 -1.79 -7.10 2.39
N ILE A 155 -0.96 -7.71 3.22
CA ILE A 155 0.08 -7.05 3.99
C ILE A 155 1.39 -7.13 3.20
N VAL A 156 1.92 -5.97 2.85
CA VAL A 156 3.22 -5.86 2.20
C VAL A 156 4.32 -5.68 3.22
N ASP A 157 5.51 -6.04 2.81
CA ASP A 157 6.74 -5.93 3.57
C ASP A 157 7.82 -5.32 2.66
N TRP A 158 8.24 -4.12 3.02
CA TRP A 158 9.18 -3.31 2.27
C TRP A 158 10.54 -3.33 2.95
N ASP A 159 11.54 -3.82 2.22
CA ASP A 159 12.94 -3.74 2.61
C ASP A 159 13.40 -2.28 2.53
N LEU A 160 13.82 -1.70 3.66
CA LEU A 160 14.25 -0.31 3.69
C LEU A 160 15.75 -0.18 3.41
N ASP A 161 16.55 -1.22 3.53
CA ASP A 161 18.00 -1.15 3.28
C ASP A 161 18.34 -1.39 1.81
N ASP A 162 17.48 -2.14 1.10
CA ASP A 162 17.72 -2.53 -0.28
C ASP A 162 16.71 -1.86 -1.26
N GLU A 163 16.93 -0.56 -1.55
CA GLU A 163 16.20 0.11 -2.64
C GLU A 163 16.54 -0.49 -4.02
N ARG A 164 17.59 -1.32 -4.15
CA ARG A 164 17.95 -2.02 -5.39
C ARG A 164 16.94 -3.12 -5.69
N ARG A 165 16.48 -3.91 -4.71
CA ARG A 165 15.37 -4.88 -4.89
C ARG A 165 14.09 -4.25 -5.42
N ALA A 166 13.77 -3.01 -5.02
CA ALA A 166 12.62 -2.29 -5.55
C ALA A 166 12.77 -1.88 -7.02
N ARG A 167 14.00 -1.74 -7.53
CA ARG A 167 14.32 -1.44 -8.94
C ARG A 167 14.60 -2.69 -9.78
N GLU A 168 15.02 -3.77 -9.13
CA GLU A 168 15.40 -5.06 -9.71
C GLU A 168 14.30 -6.12 -9.52
N ALA A 169 13.05 -5.70 -9.29
CA ALA A 169 11.91 -6.60 -9.41
C ALA A 169 12.08 -7.37 -10.73
N PRO A 170 12.26 -8.71 -10.68
CA PRO A 170 12.64 -9.47 -11.86
C PRO A 170 11.64 -9.15 -12.96
N ALA A 171 12.12 -8.92 -14.19
CA ALA A 171 11.24 -8.69 -15.32
C ALA A 171 10.09 -9.71 -15.27
N PRO A 172 8.84 -9.28 -15.52
CA PRO A 172 7.70 -10.18 -15.45
C PRO A 172 8.01 -11.42 -16.30
N ALA A 173 7.77 -12.61 -15.73
CA ALA A 173 7.88 -13.85 -16.48
C ALA A 173 7.05 -13.74 -17.77
N VAL A 174 7.41 -14.53 -18.79
CA VAL A 174 6.63 -14.60 -20.03
C VAL A 174 5.16 -14.81 -19.66
N LEU A 175 4.35 -13.82 -20.01
CA LEU A 175 2.93 -13.77 -19.68
C LEU A 175 2.24 -14.94 -20.38
N PRO A 176 1.47 -15.79 -19.68
CA PRO A 176 0.56 -16.72 -20.32
C PRO A 176 -0.33 -15.99 -21.34
N PRO A 177 -0.48 -16.51 -22.58
CA PRO A 177 -1.12 -15.79 -23.68
C PRO A 177 -2.61 -15.52 -23.45
N ASP A 178 -3.27 -16.30 -22.61
CA ASP A 178 -4.69 -16.16 -22.27
C ASP A 178 -4.95 -15.21 -21.09
N LEU A 179 -3.92 -14.63 -20.47
CA LEU A 179 -4.09 -13.74 -19.30
C LEU A 179 -5.01 -12.52 -19.53
N PRO A 180 -5.01 -11.86 -20.71
CA PRO A 180 -5.88 -10.71 -20.93
C PRO A 180 -7.37 -11.07 -21.03
N ASP A 181 -7.70 -12.36 -21.27
CA ASP A 181 -9.07 -12.84 -21.49
C ASP A 181 -9.92 -12.70 -20.21
N PRO A 182 -11.02 -11.91 -20.23
CA PRO A 182 -11.94 -11.79 -19.11
C PRO A 182 -12.55 -13.11 -18.62
N ALA A 183 -12.66 -14.13 -19.48
CA ALA A 183 -13.15 -15.45 -19.08
C ALA A 183 -12.22 -16.15 -18.08
N GLY A 184 -10.96 -15.72 -18.01
CA GLY A 184 -9.93 -16.26 -17.13
C GLY A 184 -9.79 -15.54 -15.78
N TRP A 185 -10.54 -14.46 -15.53
CA TRP A 185 -10.42 -13.69 -14.28
C TRP A 185 -10.52 -14.56 -13.03
N LEU A 186 -9.74 -14.16 -12.02
CA LEU A 186 -9.66 -14.76 -10.68
C LEU A 186 -9.17 -16.22 -10.65
N ARG A 187 -8.75 -16.77 -11.80
CA ARG A 187 -8.16 -18.09 -11.92
C ARG A 187 -6.65 -17.98 -12.14
N PRO A 188 -5.81 -18.48 -11.23
CA PRO A 188 -4.36 -18.46 -11.41
C PRO A 188 -3.90 -19.17 -12.69
N ARG A 189 -2.83 -18.67 -13.30
CA ARG A 189 -2.07 -19.31 -14.39
C ARG A 189 -0.62 -19.48 -13.95
N HIS A 190 -0.16 -20.72 -13.87
CA HIS A 190 1.23 -21.00 -13.51
C HIS A 190 2.13 -20.89 -14.75
N SER A 191 3.26 -20.21 -14.59
CA SER A 191 4.32 -20.08 -15.60
C SER A 191 5.66 -20.35 -14.91
N GLY A 192 6.14 -21.59 -15.01
CA GLY A 192 7.27 -22.07 -14.22
C GLY A 192 6.96 -22.09 -12.73
N LEU A 193 7.75 -21.36 -11.93
CA LEU A 193 7.57 -21.21 -10.48
C LEU A 193 6.69 -20.01 -10.09
N ASP A 194 6.27 -19.22 -11.07
CA ASP A 194 5.42 -18.05 -10.85
C ASP A 194 3.96 -18.41 -11.11
N ALA A 195 3.07 -17.63 -10.49
CA ALA A 195 1.64 -17.66 -10.74
C ALA A 195 1.14 -16.27 -11.12
N TRP A 196 0.26 -16.20 -12.10
CA TRP A 196 -0.39 -14.98 -12.55
C TRP A 196 -1.87 -15.04 -12.24
N LEU A 197 -2.39 -14.01 -11.58
CA LEU A 197 -3.80 -13.93 -11.21
C LEU A 197 -4.44 -12.74 -11.93
N PRO A 198 -5.13 -12.97 -13.06
CA PRO A 198 -5.84 -11.91 -13.77
C PRO A 198 -7.07 -11.45 -13.00
N LEU A 199 -7.39 -10.17 -13.05
CA LEU A 199 -8.53 -9.58 -12.35
C LEU A 199 -9.09 -8.36 -13.12
N PRO A 200 -10.37 -8.03 -12.96
CA PRO A 200 -10.94 -6.85 -13.59
C PRO A 200 -10.34 -5.54 -13.05
N LEU A 201 -10.10 -4.57 -13.93
CA LEU A 201 -9.69 -3.21 -13.58
C LEU A 201 -10.82 -2.38 -12.99
N ALA A 202 -12.02 -2.54 -13.55
CA ALA A 202 -13.21 -1.87 -13.07
C ALA A 202 -13.86 -2.72 -11.98
N ALA A 203 -14.22 -2.08 -10.87
CA ALA A 203 -15.22 -2.58 -9.95
C ALA A 203 -16.61 -2.52 -10.66
N GLY A 204 -16.78 -3.25 -11.75
CA GLY A 204 -18.12 -3.49 -12.30
C GLY A 204 -18.94 -4.17 -11.21
N SER A 205 -20.13 -3.62 -10.92
CA SER A 205 -21.00 -3.93 -9.78
C SER A 205 -20.75 -5.33 -9.19
N ASP A 206 -19.88 -5.41 -8.19
CA ASP A 206 -19.77 -6.56 -7.32
C ASP A 206 -20.94 -6.49 -6.32
N ALA A 207 -22.16 -6.36 -6.86
CA ALA A 207 -23.37 -6.05 -6.10
C ALA A 207 -23.61 -7.04 -4.96
N ASP A 208 -23.07 -8.26 -5.11
CA ASP A 208 -23.18 -9.35 -4.14
C ASP A 208 -21.83 -9.75 -3.50
N GLY A 209 -20.72 -9.02 -3.75
CA GLY A 209 -19.41 -9.30 -3.15
C GLY A 209 -18.72 -10.61 -3.58
N GLY A 210 -19.29 -11.34 -4.56
CA GLY A 210 -18.81 -12.63 -5.00
C GLY A 210 -17.41 -12.58 -5.62
N ARG A 211 -17.08 -11.53 -6.39
CA ARG A 211 -15.76 -11.39 -7.01
C ARG A 211 -14.70 -11.07 -5.98
N ARG A 212 -15.00 -10.20 -4.99
CA ARG A 212 -14.08 -9.94 -3.88
C ARG A 212 -13.76 -11.21 -3.10
N ALA A 213 -14.76 -12.01 -2.77
CA ALA A 213 -14.54 -13.27 -2.05
C ALA A 213 -13.73 -14.29 -2.88
N GLU A 214 -13.97 -14.38 -4.19
CA GLU A 214 -13.19 -15.25 -5.08
C GLU A 214 -11.73 -14.77 -5.23
N LEU A 215 -11.51 -13.47 -5.38
CA LEU A 215 -10.17 -12.87 -5.37
C LEU A 215 -9.44 -13.17 -4.05
N GLY A 216 -10.11 -12.98 -2.92
CA GLY A 216 -9.56 -13.26 -1.59
C GLY A 216 -9.12 -14.72 -1.45
N ARG A 217 -9.95 -15.67 -1.87
CA ARG A 217 -9.61 -17.11 -1.88
C ARG A 217 -8.38 -17.42 -2.74
N ALA A 218 -8.34 -16.90 -3.97
CA ALA A 218 -7.21 -17.13 -4.88
C ALA A 218 -5.90 -16.58 -4.33
N ILE A 219 -5.92 -15.37 -3.75
CA ILE A 219 -4.73 -14.77 -3.11
C ILE A 219 -4.31 -15.57 -1.86
N ALA A 220 -5.26 -15.97 -1.02
CA ALA A 220 -5.00 -16.77 0.17
C ALA A 220 -4.31 -18.10 -0.18
N GLU A 221 -4.79 -18.78 -1.23
CA GLU A 221 -4.21 -20.05 -1.71
C GLU A 221 -2.79 -19.86 -2.25
N LEU A 222 -2.55 -18.83 -3.07
CA LEU A 222 -1.22 -18.52 -3.60
C LEU A 222 -0.22 -18.20 -2.49
N ILE A 223 -0.62 -17.37 -1.53
CA ILE A 223 0.25 -17.03 -0.38
C ILE A 223 0.46 -18.23 0.53
N GLY A 224 -0.59 -19.00 0.82
CA GLY A 224 -0.52 -20.21 1.65
C GLY A 224 0.35 -21.33 1.05
N SER A 225 0.51 -21.35 -0.28
CA SER A 225 1.38 -22.28 -1.00
C SER A 225 2.84 -21.80 -1.15
N GLY A 226 3.21 -20.71 -0.47
CA GLY A 226 4.58 -20.19 -0.43
C GLY A 226 4.92 -19.19 -1.52
N HIS A 227 3.92 -18.60 -2.18
CA HIS A 227 4.14 -17.48 -3.09
C HIS A 227 4.01 -16.13 -2.39
N VAL A 228 4.61 -15.10 -2.98
CA VAL A 228 4.46 -13.71 -2.55
C VAL A 228 4.10 -12.83 -3.74
N ALA A 229 3.23 -11.86 -3.53
CA ALA A 229 2.86 -10.89 -4.58
C ALA A 229 4.04 -9.94 -4.81
N THR A 230 4.42 -9.76 -6.08
CA THR A 230 5.61 -8.96 -6.47
C THR A 230 5.32 -7.91 -7.53
N SER A 231 4.19 -8.02 -8.23
CA SER A 231 3.78 -7.07 -9.26
C SER A 231 2.27 -7.11 -9.42
N CYS A 232 1.67 -5.99 -9.82
CA CYS A 232 0.31 -5.91 -10.33
C CYS A 232 0.23 -4.88 -11.45
N VAL A 233 0.02 -5.35 -12.68
CA VAL A 233 0.07 -4.51 -13.88
C VAL A 233 -1.21 -4.58 -14.69
N ARG A 234 -1.52 -3.47 -15.37
CA ARG A 234 -2.59 -3.41 -16.37
C ARG A 234 -2.17 -4.19 -17.62
N LEU A 235 -2.99 -5.12 -18.08
CA LEU A 235 -2.76 -5.91 -19.30
C LEU A 235 -3.61 -5.42 -20.48
N SER A 236 -4.82 -4.95 -20.22
CA SER A 236 -5.75 -4.47 -21.24
C SER A 236 -6.62 -3.33 -20.71
N GLU A 237 -7.63 -2.90 -21.49
CA GLU A 237 -8.57 -1.90 -21.01
C GLU A 237 -9.39 -2.35 -19.79
N SER A 238 -9.63 -3.66 -19.68
CA SER A 238 -10.50 -4.28 -18.67
C SER A 238 -9.78 -5.20 -17.69
N THR A 239 -8.57 -5.69 -18.01
CA THR A 239 -7.85 -6.70 -17.23
C THR A 239 -6.53 -6.15 -16.68
N ALA A 240 -6.29 -6.44 -15.40
CA ALA A 240 -4.97 -6.39 -14.77
C ALA A 240 -4.53 -7.81 -14.41
N ALA A 241 -3.28 -7.99 -13.97
CA ALA A 241 -2.85 -9.24 -13.37
C ALA A 241 -1.85 -8.99 -12.24
N TYR A 242 -2.04 -9.72 -11.15
CA TYR A 242 -0.99 -9.93 -10.16
C TYR A 242 0.02 -10.96 -10.65
N ARG A 243 1.28 -10.75 -10.29
CA ARG A 243 2.32 -11.78 -10.31
C ARG A 243 2.67 -12.20 -8.89
N PHE A 244 2.64 -13.50 -8.67
CA PHE A 244 3.07 -14.17 -7.46
C PHE A 244 4.31 -14.99 -7.76
N MET A 245 5.40 -14.76 -7.02
CA MET A 245 6.64 -15.51 -7.15
C MET A 245 6.79 -16.47 -5.97
N ARG A 246 7.22 -17.70 -6.23
CA ARG A 246 7.52 -18.65 -5.15
C ARG A 246 8.79 -18.25 -4.42
N VAL A 247 8.70 -18.06 -3.11
CA VAL A 247 9.88 -17.81 -2.28
C VAL A 247 10.59 -19.15 -2.08
N ARG A 248 11.87 -19.24 -2.45
CA ARG A 248 12.66 -20.42 -2.09
C ARG A 248 12.91 -20.37 -0.57
N PRO A 249 12.75 -21.49 0.15
CA PRO A 249 13.03 -21.55 1.58
C PRO A 249 14.47 -21.14 1.90
#